data_AF-A0A2P2I3N9-F1
#
_entry.id   AF-A0A2P2I3N9-F1
#
_cell.length_a   1.000
_cell.length_b   1.000
_cell.length_c   1.000
_cell.angle_alpha   90.00
_cell.angle_beta   90.00
_cell.angle_gamma   90.00
#
_symmetry.space_group_name_H-M   'P 1'
#
loop_
_entity.id
_entity.type
_entity.pdbx_description
1 polymer ?
#
loop_
_entity_poly.entity_id
_entity_poly.type
_entity_poly.pdbx_seq_one_letter_code
_entity_poly.pdbx_strand_id
1 'polypeptide(L)'
;FVMKTAVLLLAVAGAALFSVASADVSNAQKQHDVNYLLWKVNENLRDENLKNLANTYDPEADKSHCHDGGDAIHELMEEMRAQRLLQQKHWFSLFNPAHRHEALLLVKAFMQCKDWNTLVSNAAYFRKHLNEGAFVYAVYVTTIHHPLTTHVVLPPLYEVTPHLFTNGEVIQQAYEAKMTHTPKKLKSSFTGTAKN
;
A
#
# COMPACT_ATOMS: atom_id res chain seq x y z
N PHE A 1 -50.41 -2.14 12.00
CA PHE A 1 -49.66 -3.08 11.14
C PHE A 1 -48.38 -2.51 10.52
N VAL A 2 -48.05 -1.22 10.67
CA VAL A 2 -46.93 -0.58 9.94
C VAL A 2 -45.61 -0.49 10.76
N MET A 3 -45.66 -0.71 12.08
CA MET A 3 -44.49 -0.50 12.96
C MET A 3 -43.57 -1.73 13.10
N LYS A 4 -44.07 -2.95 12.82
CA LYS A 4 -43.27 -4.19 12.93
C LYS A 4 -42.34 -4.43 11.73
N THR A 5 -42.68 -3.91 10.55
CA THR A 5 -41.88 -4.05 9.32
C THR A 5 -40.68 -3.11 9.28
N ALA A 6 -40.79 -1.91 9.84
CA ALA A 6 -39.67 -0.96 9.92
C ALA A 6 -38.54 -1.45 10.85
N VAL A 7 -38.88 -2.12 11.95
CA VAL A 7 -37.90 -2.69 12.88
C VAL A 7 -37.19 -3.91 12.28
N LEU A 8 -37.87 -4.69 11.44
CA LEU A 8 -37.25 -5.83 10.73
C LEU A 8 -36.25 -5.38 9.66
N LEU A 9 -36.52 -4.30 8.94
CA LEU A 9 -35.58 -3.75 7.93
C LEU A 9 -34.33 -3.13 8.57
N LEU A 10 -34.46 -2.48 9.74
CA LEU A 10 -33.33 -1.97 10.50
C LEU A 10 -32.50 -3.10 11.15
N ALA A 11 -33.14 -4.19 11.59
CA ALA A 11 -32.43 -5.36 12.11
C ALA A 11 -31.66 -6.12 11.02
N VAL A 12 -32.18 -6.19 9.79
CA VAL A 12 -31.47 -6.82 8.66
C VAL A 12 -30.33 -5.95 8.14
N ALA A 13 -30.48 -4.61 8.13
CA ALA A 13 -29.39 -3.69 7.79
C ALA A 13 -28.29 -3.67 8.87
N GLY A 14 -28.65 -3.73 10.15
CA GLY A 14 -27.69 -3.89 11.25
C GLY A 14 -26.99 -5.24 11.22
N ALA A 15 -27.71 -6.33 10.96
CA ALA A 15 -27.11 -7.66 10.84
C ALA A 15 -26.20 -7.79 9.60
N ALA A 16 -26.47 -7.08 8.50
CA ALA A 16 -25.59 -7.05 7.33
C ALA A 16 -24.28 -6.27 7.58
N LEU A 17 -24.30 -5.28 8.47
CA LEU A 17 -23.09 -4.55 8.90
C LEU A 17 -22.28 -5.32 9.96
N PHE A 18 -22.91 -6.20 10.74
CA PHE A 18 -22.26 -6.98 11.80
C PHE A 18 -22.02 -8.47 11.47
N SER A 19 -22.39 -8.94 10.27
CA SER A 19 -22.19 -10.35 9.84
C SER A 19 -21.09 -10.54 8.80
N VAL A 20 -20.15 -9.60 8.64
CA VAL A 20 -18.87 -9.89 7.97
C VAL A 20 -17.92 -10.61 8.94
N ALA A 21 -18.45 -11.64 9.62
CA ALA A 21 -17.64 -12.67 10.21
C ALA A 21 -17.11 -13.53 9.05
N SER A 22 -15.95 -13.13 8.53
CA SER A 22 -14.94 -13.97 7.87
C SER A 22 -15.46 -15.00 6.84
N ALA A 23 -16.01 -14.54 5.72
CA ALA A 23 -15.66 -15.22 4.49
C ALA A 23 -14.19 -14.86 4.21
N ASP A 24 -13.29 -15.85 4.25
CA ASP A 24 -11.88 -15.62 3.95
C ASP A 24 -11.74 -14.86 2.63
N VAL A 25 -11.07 -13.71 2.64
CA VAL A 25 -10.83 -12.93 1.43
C VAL A 25 -10.06 -13.82 0.45
N SER A 26 -10.60 -14.00 -0.75
CA SER A 26 -10.03 -14.91 -1.74
C SER A 26 -8.58 -14.52 -2.09
N ASN A 27 -7.72 -15.50 -2.37
CA ASN A 27 -6.33 -15.23 -2.79
C ASN A 27 -6.27 -14.33 -4.05
N ALA A 28 -7.25 -14.45 -4.95
CA ALA A 28 -7.36 -13.58 -6.12
C ALA A 28 -7.59 -12.11 -5.74
N GLN A 29 -8.45 -11.85 -4.75
CA GLN A 29 -8.67 -10.50 -4.24
C GLN A 29 -7.41 -9.97 -3.53
N LYS A 30 -6.76 -10.79 -2.71
CA LYS A 30 -5.49 -10.39 -2.05
C LYS A 30 -4.41 -10.02 -3.08
N GLN A 31 -4.27 -10.84 -4.12
CA GLN A 31 -3.34 -10.59 -5.22
C GLN A 31 -3.70 -9.30 -5.97
N HIS A 32 -4.99 -9.08 -6.24
CA HIS A 32 -5.48 -7.85 -6.86
C HIS A 32 -5.09 -6.63 -6.03
N ASP A 33 -5.42 -6.63 -4.74
CA ASP A 33 -5.15 -5.51 -3.84
C ASP A 33 -3.65 -5.16 -3.80
N VAL A 34 -2.77 -6.14 -3.61
CA VAL A 34 -1.31 -5.91 -3.60
C VAL A 34 -0.81 -5.37 -4.93
N ASN A 35 -1.30 -5.91 -6.06
CA ASN A 35 -0.93 -5.42 -7.38
C ASN A 35 -1.32 -3.94 -7.57
N TYR A 36 -2.53 -3.56 -7.16
CA TYR A 36 -3.02 -2.18 -7.33
C TYR A 36 -2.46 -1.21 -6.29
N LEU A 37 -2.06 -1.68 -5.11
CA LEU A 37 -1.24 -0.90 -4.17
C LEU A 37 0.14 -0.59 -4.76
N LEU A 38 0.75 -1.50 -5.52
CA LEU A 38 2.08 -1.30 -6.12
C LEU A 38 2.03 -0.69 -7.53
N TRP A 39 0.87 -0.66 -8.18
CA TRP A 39 0.72 -0.10 -9.52
C TRP A 39 0.84 1.43 -9.49
N LYS A 40 1.73 1.96 -10.34
CA LYS A 40 1.97 3.41 -10.49
C LYS A 40 2.18 4.09 -9.14
N VAL A 41 3.12 3.57 -8.35
CA VAL A 41 3.33 4.01 -6.96
C VAL A 41 3.62 5.51 -6.82
N ASN A 42 4.27 6.13 -7.81
CA ASN A 42 4.57 7.57 -7.84
C ASN A 42 3.35 8.46 -8.18
N GLU A 43 2.16 7.86 -8.29
CA GLU A 43 0.90 8.53 -8.59
C GLU A 43 -0.18 8.12 -7.56
N ASN A 44 -1.26 8.89 -7.52
CA ASN A 44 -2.44 8.55 -6.71
C ASN A 44 -2.94 7.14 -7.06
N LEU A 45 -3.54 6.47 -6.07
CA LEU A 45 -4.22 5.19 -6.25
C LEU A 45 -5.16 5.25 -7.44
N ARG A 46 -5.26 4.16 -8.21
CA ARG A 46 -6.09 4.08 -9.42
C ARG A 46 -7.30 3.18 -9.26
N ASP A 47 -7.18 2.13 -8.46
CA ASP A 47 -8.30 1.26 -8.09
C ASP A 47 -9.33 2.02 -7.24
N GLU A 48 -10.60 1.96 -7.60
CA GLU A 48 -11.65 2.74 -6.96
C GLU A 48 -11.92 2.30 -5.51
N ASN A 49 -11.82 1.00 -5.22
CA ASN A 49 -12.00 0.52 -3.85
C ASN A 49 -10.86 1.00 -2.95
N LEU A 50 -9.61 0.81 -3.37
CA LEU A 50 -8.45 1.29 -2.62
C LEU A 50 -8.44 2.81 -2.47
N LYS A 51 -8.84 3.58 -3.50
CA LYS A 51 -9.01 5.03 -3.38
C LYS A 51 -10.03 5.39 -2.30
N ASN A 52 -11.17 4.71 -2.28
CA ASN A 52 -12.22 4.97 -1.29
C ASN A 52 -11.70 4.68 0.13
N LEU A 53 -11.07 3.52 0.33
CA LEU A 53 -10.41 3.18 1.59
C LEU A 53 -9.40 4.25 2.01
N ALA A 54 -8.53 4.68 1.11
CA ALA A 54 -7.54 5.73 1.38
C ALA A 54 -8.14 7.08 1.75
N ASN A 55 -9.41 7.33 1.41
CA ASN A 55 -10.10 8.60 1.67
C ASN A 55 -10.99 8.54 2.91
N THR A 56 -11.59 7.39 3.21
CA THR A 56 -12.63 7.27 4.24
C THR A 56 -12.22 6.45 5.45
N TYR A 57 -11.15 5.66 5.34
CA TYR A 57 -10.66 4.86 6.45
C TYR A 57 -9.95 5.73 7.50
N ASP A 58 -10.25 5.48 8.77
CA ASP A 58 -9.53 6.04 9.91
C ASP A 58 -8.79 4.90 10.62
N PRO A 59 -7.45 4.85 10.55
CA PRO A 59 -6.64 3.82 11.20
C PRO A 59 -6.84 3.71 12.71
N GLU A 60 -7.31 4.76 13.38
CA GLU A 60 -7.47 4.77 14.84
C GLU A 60 -8.91 4.55 15.32
N ALA A 61 -9.89 4.48 14.40
CA ALA A 61 -11.31 4.36 14.76
C ALA A 61 -11.67 3.00 15.36
N ASP A 62 -11.07 1.92 14.87
CA ASP A 62 -11.26 0.57 15.42
C ASP A 62 -9.93 -0.19 15.53
N LYS A 63 -9.46 -0.30 16.77
CA LYS A 63 -8.20 -0.95 17.11
C LYS A 63 -8.36 -2.41 17.52
N SER A 64 -9.60 -2.92 17.60
CA SER A 64 -9.88 -4.30 18.05
C SER A 64 -9.30 -5.35 17.10
N HIS A 65 -9.13 -4.98 15.84
CA HIS A 65 -8.54 -5.78 14.77
C HIS A 65 -7.00 -5.73 14.71
N CYS A 66 -6.35 -5.17 15.75
CA CYS A 66 -4.90 -5.18 15.90
C CYS A 66 -4.45 -6.08 17.07
N HIS A 67 -3.38 -6.85 16.88
CA HIS A 67 -2.84 -7.77 17.90
C HIS A 67 -2.32 -7.04 19.14
N ASP A 68 -1.77 -5.84 18.95
CA ASP A 68 -1.25 -4.95 19.99
C ASP A 68 -2.26 -3.90 20.48
N GLY A 69 -3.55 -4.06 20.17
CA GLY A 69 -4.56 -3.05 20.53
C GLY A 69 -4.41 -1.71 19.80
N GLY A 70 -3.64 -1.68 18.69
CA GLY A 70 -3.48 -0.51 17.82
C GLY A 70 -2.35 0.42 18.22
N ASP A 71 -1.45 -0.01 19.12
CA ASP A 71 -0.31 0.78 19.59
C ASP A 71 0.64 1.15 18.44
N ALA A 72 0.98 0.22 17.55
CA ALA A 72 1.86 0.49 16.41
C ALA A 72 1.23 1.47 15.39
N ILE A 73 -0.08 1.38 15.17
CA ILE A 73 -0.80 2.34 14.32
C ILE A 73 -0.81 3.72 14.99
N HIS A 74 -1.07 3.77 16.30
CA HIS A 74 -1.05 5.02 17.05
C HIS A 74 0.32 5.71 17.01
N GLU A 75 1.41 4.96 17.21
CA GLU A 75 2.80 5.46 17.10
C GLU A 75 3.03 6.09 15.71
N LEU A 76 2.68 5.38 14.64
CA LEU A 76 2.84 5.88 13.27
C LEU A 76 1.99 7.14 12.99
N MET A 77 0.75 7.17 13.47
CA MET A 77 -0.16 8.30 13.30
C MET A 77 0.33 9.54 14.06
N GLU A 78 0.91 9.36 15.25
CA GLU A 78 1.56 10.44 16.00
C GLU A 78 2.76 11.03 15.26
N GLU A 79 3.65 10.18 14.70
CA GLU A 79 4.78 10.64 13.87
C GLU A 79 4.30 11.41 12.64
N MET A 80 3.20 10.97 12.02
CA MET A 80 2.59 11.63 10.87
C MET A 80 2.00 13.00 11.24
N ARG A 81 1.24 13.08 12.36
CA ARG A 81 0.68 14.34 12.88
C ARG A 81 1.78 15.34 13.27
N ALA A 82 2.87 14.84 13.85
CA ALA A 82 4.04 15.64 14.20
C ALA A 82 4.88 16.08 12.98
N GLN A 83 4.51 15.67 11.77
CA GLN A 83 5.24 15.95 10.52
C GLN A 83 6.72 15.52 10.57
N ARG A 84 7.00 14.40 11.24
CA ARG A 84 8.36 13.84 11.38
C ARG A 84 8.70 12.76 10.37
N LEU A 85 7.73 12.40 9.53
CA LEU A 85 7.89 11.42 8.46
C LEU A 85 8.44 12.06 7.17
N LEU A 86 9.07 11.23 6.34
CA LEU A 86 9.63 11.59 5.05
C LEU A 86 8.54 12.09 4.11
N GLN A 87 8.84 13.18 3.41
CA GLN A 87 7.93 13.74 2.42
C GLN A 87 7.76 12.80 1.21
N GLN A 88 6.58 12.82 0.62
CA GLN A 88 6.33 12.18 -0.68
C GLN A 88 7.20 12.79 -1.77
N LYS A 89 7.45 12.03 -2.84
CA LYS A 89 8.30 12.43 -3.98
C LYS A 89 9.74 12.75 -3.59
N HIS A 90 10.21 12.15 -2.51
CA HIS A 90 11.60 12.22 -2.05
C HIS A 90 12.27 10.84 -2.18
N TRP A 91 13.58 10.82 -2.38
CA TRP A 91 14.32 9.55 -2.41
C TRP A 91 14.28 8.88 -1.05
N PHE A 92 14.08 7.57 -1.07
CA PHE A 92 14.12 6.70 0.10
C PHE A 92 15.40 5.88 0.08
N SER A 93 15.93 5.56 1.27
CA SER A 93 17.07 4.64 1.40
C SER A 93 16.98 3.93 2.73
N LEU A 94 17.00 2.60 2.69
CA LEU A 94 17.02 1.76 3.88
C LEU A 94 18.27 1.99 4.74
N PHE A 95 19.34 2.52 4.16
CA PHE A 95 20.58 2.80 4.89
C PHE A 95 20.51 4.10 5.70
N ASN A 96 19.63 5.04 5.33
CA ASN A 96 19.38 6.23 6.14
C ASN A 96 18.56 5.83 7.39
N PRO A 97 19.06 6.09 8.62
CA PRO A 97 18.37 5.69 9.84
C PRO A 97 16.96 6.29 10.01
N ALA A 98 16.74 7.54 9.61
CA ALA A 98 15.44 8.19 9.72
C ALA A 98 14.42 7.57 8.75
N HIS A 99 14.82 7.39 7.49
CA HIS A 99 13.98 6.71 6.49
C HIS A 99 13.65 5.28 6.91
N ARG A 100 14.66 4.54 7.40
CA ARG A 100 14.47 3.18 7.89
C ARG A 100 13.52 3.13 9.08
N HIS A 101 13.62 4.08 10.01
CA HIS A 101 12.73 4.14 11.16
C HIS A 101 11.26 4.27 10.72
N GLU A 102 10.94 5.22 9.82
CA GLU A 102 9.60 5.35 9.25
C GLU A 102 9.11 4.06 8.56
N ALA A 103 9.94 3.47 7.71
CA ALA A 103 9.57 2.24 7.02
C ALA A 103 9.28 1.09 7.99
N LEU A 104 10.02 1.01 9.11
CA LEU A 104 9.79 0.03 10.16
C LEU A 104 8.53 0.32 10.98
N LEU A 105 8.17 1.58 11.21
CA LEU A 105 6.87 1.92 11.84
C LEU A 105 5.72 1.41 10.99
N LEU A 106 5.79 1.61 9.66
CA LEU A 106 4.78 1.11 8.73
C LEU A 106 4.72 -0.43 8.71
N VAL A 107 5.88 -1.11 8.68
CA VAL A 107 5.94 -2.57 8.80
C VAL A 107 5.33 -3.04 10.12
N LYS A 108 5.68 -2.42 11.25
CA LYS A 108 5.10 -2.77 12.54
C LYS A 108 3.57 -2.65 12.52
N ALA A 109 3.03 -1.53 12.03
CA ALA A 109 1.59 -1.31 11.93
C ALA A 109 0.90 -2.43 11.10
N PHE A 110 1.47 -2.77 9.94
CA PHE A 110 0.94 -3.84 9.09
C PHE A 110 1.03 -5.22 9.73
N MET A 111 2.13 -5.52 10.45
CA MET A 111 2.34 -6.79 11.14
C MET A 111 1.39 -7.05 12.32
N GLN A 112 0.68 -6.01 12.80
CA GLN A 112 -0.28 -6.14 13.89
C GLN A 112 -1.71 -6.39 13.39
N CYS A 113 -1.98 -6.31 12.08
CA CYS A 113 -3.32 -6.50 11.53
C CYS A 113 -3.78 -7.96 11.65
N LYS A 114 -4.95 -8.20 12.27
CA LYS A 114 -5.52 -9.55 12.48
C LYS A 114 -6.20 -10.13 11.25
N ASP A 115 -6.68 -9.27 10.35
CA ASP A 115 -7.44 -9.66 9.16
C ASP A 115 -7.05 -8.84 7.92
N TRP A 116 -7.42 -9.35 6.75
CA TRP A 116 -7.06 -8.75 5.48
C TRP A 116 -7.66 -7.37 5.27
N ASN A 117 -8.90 -7.14 5.71
CA ASN A 117 -9.59 -5.87 5.49
C ASN A 117 -8.90 -4.75 6.28
N THR A 118 -8.49 -5.03 7.50
CA THR A 118 -7.69 -4.11 8.32
C THR A 118 -6.34 -3.84 7.67
N LEU A 119 -5.64 -4.88 7.20
CA LEU A 119 -4.34 -4.72 6.53
C LEU A 119 -4.42 -3.88 5.26
N VAL A 120 -5.34 -4.20 4.34
CA VAL A 120 -5.48 -3.50 3.06
C VAL A 120 -5.98 -2.05 3.25
N SER A 121 -6.85 -1.80 4.24
CA SER A 121 -7.34 -0.45 4.53
C SER A 121 -6.24 0.44 5.08
N ASN A 122 -5.42 -0.07 6.01
CA ASN A 122 -4.21 0.60 6.46
C ASN A 122 -3.24 0.85 5.30
N ALA A 123 -2.98 -0.16 4.46
CA ALA A 123 -2.10 -0.02 3.32
C ALA A 123 -2.60 1.04 2.32
N ALA A 124 -3.90 1.08 2.03
CA ALA A 124 -4.50 2.08 1.15
C ALA A 124 -4.36 3.50 1.74
N TYR A 125 -4.65 3.66 3.04
CA TYR A 125 -4.48 4.92 3.75
C TYR A 125 -3.02 5.40 3.69
N PHE A 126 -2.07 4.61 4.16
CA PHE A 126 -0.67 5.03 4.21
C PHE A 126 -0.03 5.19 2.82
N ARG A 127 -0.49 4.47 1.78
CA ARG A 127 -0.05 4.71 0.40
C ARG A 127 -0.31 6.14 -0.06
N LYS A 128 -1.40 6.74 0.40
CA LYS A 128 -1.77 8.12 0.05
C LYS A 128 -0.97 9.15 0.83
N HIS A 129 -0.51 8.82 2.03
CA HIS A 129 0.04 9.80 2.98
C HIS A 129 1.56 9.73 3.16
N LEU A 130 2.19 8.58 2.93
CA LEU A 130 3.62 8.37 3.20
C LEU A 130 4.45 8.34 1.91
N ASN A 131 5.77 8.43 2.09
CA ASN A 131 6.74 8.34 1.00
C ASN A 131 6.61 6.99 0.24
N GLU A 132 6.68 7.07 -1.08
CA GLU A 132 6.44 5.96 -1.99
C GLU A 132 7.47 4.83 -1.80
N GLY A 133 8.73 5.18 -1.54
CA GLY A 133 9.81 4.21 -1.31
C GLY A 133 9.68 3.51 0.04
N ALA A 134 9.36 4.24 1.11
CA ALA A 134 9.08 3.66 2.43
C ALA A 134 7.85 2.73 2.39
N PHE A 135 6.80 3.16 1.67
CA PHE A 135 5.60 2.36 1.44
C PHE A 135 5.88 1.07 0.67
N VAL A 136 6.59 1.14 -0.46
CA VAL A 136 6.98 -0.06 -1.24
C VAL A 136 7.76 -1.03 -0.39
N TYR A 137 8.75 -0.54 0.37
CA TYR A 137 9.51 -1.38 1.28
C TYR A 137 8.60 -2.11 2.27
N ALA A 138 7.69 -1.39 2.94
CA ALA A 138 6.81 -1.98 3.94
C ALA A 138 5.84 -3.01 3.36
N VAL A 139 5.26 -2.75 2.18
CA VAL A 139 4.39 -3.72 1.49
C VAL A 139 5.15 -4.98 1.13
N TYR A 140 6.37 -4.87 0.60
CA TYR A 140 7.19 -6.03 0.25
C TYR A 140 7.54 -6.87 1.49
N VAL A 141 8.05 -6.23 2.55
CA VAL A 141 8.40 -6.92 3.80
C VAL A 141 7.17 -7.60 4.40
N THR A 142 6.04 -6.88 4.50
CA THR A 142 4.80 -7.44 5.03
C THR A 142 4.32 -8.62 4.20
N THR A 143 4.32 -8.50 2.87
CA THR A 143 3.88 -9.59 1.99
C THR A 143 4.71 -10.86 2.14
N ILE A 144 6.01 -10.71 2.42
CA ILE A 144 6.94 -11.83 2.65
C ILE A 144 6.72 -12.48 4.02
N HIS A 145 6.44 -11.69 5.06
CA HIS A 145 6.49 -12.17 6.44
C HIS A 145 5.11 -12.41 7.09
N HIS A 146 4.04 -11.83 6.56
CA HIS A 146 2.71 -11.87 7.18
C HIS A 146 1.93 -13.15 6.80
N PRO A 147 1.29 -13.87 7.74
CA PRO A 147 0.49 -15.04 7.40
C PRO A 147 -0.72 -14.71 6.50
N LEU A 148 -1.32 -13.53 6.67
CA LEU A 148 -2.44 -13.07 5.83
C LEU A 148 -2.10 -12.95 4.33
N THR A 149 -0.83 -12.74 3.98
CA THR A 149 -0.34 -12.57 2.60
C THR A 149 0.16 -13.87 1.99
N THR A 150 -0.07 -15.01 2.64
CA THR A 150 0.26 -16.33 2.07
C THR A 150 -0.39 -16.48 0.69
N HIS A 151 0.39 -16.97 -0.29
CA HIS A 151 0.03 -17.11 -1.71
C HIS A 151 -0.07 -15.81 -2.52
N VAL A 152 0.21 -14.65 -1.94
CA VAL A 152 0.38 -13.42 -2.71
C VAL A 152 1.77 -13.42 -3.35
N VAL A 153 1.82 -13.21 -4.66
CA VAL A 153 3.05 -13.08 -5.43
C VAL A 153 3.35 -11.60 -5.62
N LEU A 154 4.53 -11.17 -5.17
CA LEU A 154 4.98 -9.80 -5.36
C LEU A 154 5.36 -9.56 -6.82
N PRO A 155 4.99 -8.41 -7.42
CA PRO A 155 5.56 -8.01 -8.69
C PRO A 155 7.08 -7.81 -8.54
N PRO A 156 7.85 -7.90 -9.63
CA PRO A 156 9.27 -7.61 -9.56
C PRO A 156 9.53 -6.10 -9.33
N LEU A 157 10.50 -5.77 -8.49
CA LEU A 157 10.83 -4.37 -8.15
C LEU A 157 11.27 -3.54 -9.36
N TYR A 158 11.83 -4.17 -10.40
CA TYR A 158 12.20 -3.49 -11.64
C TYR A 158 10.98 -3.02 -12.47
N GLU A 159 9.77 -3.52 -12.18
CA GLU A 159 8.51 -3.00 -12.74
C GLU A 159 7.85 -1.96 -11.85
N VAL A 160 7.96 -2.10 -10.52
CA VAL A 160 7.38 -1.17 -9.54
C VAL A 160 8.17 0.14 -9.47
N THR A 161 9.51 0.04 -9.42
CA THR A 161 10.44 1.18 -9.29
C THR A 161 11.54 1.12 -10.38
N PRO A 162 11.19 1.28 -11.66
CA PRO A 162 12.11 1.05 -12.77
C PRO A 162 13.36 1.94 -12.74
N HIS A 163 13.28 3.14 -12.14
CA HIS A 163 14.38 4.07 -11.95
C HIS A 163 15.59 3.50 -11.23
N LEU A 164 15.39 2.49 -10.36
CA LEU A 164 16.48 1.86 -9.62
C LEU A 164 17.19 0.75 -10.41
N PHE A 165 16.64 0.33 -11.55
CA PHE A 165 17.11 -0.81 -12.33
C PHE A 165 17.40 -0.47 -13.80
N THR A 166 17.20 0.79 -14.20
CA THR A 166 17.27 1.24 -15.59
C THR A 166 18.17 2.45 -15.73
N ASN A 167 19.04 2.46 -16.73
CA ASN A 167 19.93 3.58 -17.00
C ASN A 167 19.17 4.87 -17.30
N GLY A 168 19.76 6.01 -16.90
CA GLY A 168 19.15 7.33 -17.08
C GLY A 168 18.78 7.65 -18.54
N GLU A 169 19.59 7.23 -19.51
CA GLU A 169 19.30 7.41 -20.94
C GLU A 169 17.99 6.72 -21.36
N VAL A 170 17.79 5.47 -20.92
CA VAL A 170 16.59 4.69 -21.25
C VAL A 170 15.37 5.28 -20.53
N ILE A 171 15.52 5.74 -19.29
CA ILE A 171 14.46 6.46 -18.56
C ILE A 171 14.05 7.74 -19.30
N GLN A 172 15.02 8.52 -19.79
CA GLN A 172 14.75 9.74 -20.56
C GLN A 172 13.98 9.45 -21.85
N GLN A 173 14.38 8.43 -22.60
CA GLN A 173 13.65 7.99 -23.80
C GLN A 173 12.23 7.50 -23.46
N ALA A 174 12.02 6.88 -22.30
CA ALA A 174 10.70 6.48 -21.84
C ALA A 174 9.82 7.69 -21.50
N TYR A 175 10.40 8.76 -20.92
CA TYR A 175 9.70 10.02 -20.71
C TYR A 175 9.29 10.68 -22.02
N GLU A 176 10.19 10.75 -23.01
CA GLU A 176 9.88 11.26 -24.34
C GLU A 176 8.74 10.47 -24.99
N ALA A 177 8.81 9.14 -24.98
CA ALA A 177 7.75 8.27 -25.49
C ALA A 177 6.39 8.54 -24.82
N LYS A 178 6.40 8.81 -23.51
CA LYS A 178 5.19 9.15 -22.76
C LYS A 178 4.63 10.53 -23.16
N MET A 179 5.49 11.53 -23.34
CA MET A 179 5.11 12.89 -23.75
C MET A 179 4.58 12.95 -25.19
N THR A 180 5.14 12.15 -26.10
CA THR A 180 4.69 12.09 -27.50
C THR A 180 3.56 11.08 -27.74
N HIS A 181 3.03 10.46 -26.67
CA HIS A 181 2.01 9.42 -26.76
C HIS A 181 2.36 8.28 -27.73
N THR A 182 3.65 7.94 -27.85
CA THR A 182 4.15 6.96 -28.82
C THR A 182 4.73 5.75 -28.08
N PRO A 183 4.07 4.58 -28.08
CA PRO A 183 4.63 3.36 -27.47
C PRO A 183 5.97 2.98 -28.11
N LYS A 184 7.00 2.73 -27.30
CA LYS A 184 8.34 2.32 -27.76
C LYS A 184 8.87 1.15 -26.92
N LYS A 185 9.58 0.23 -27.59
CA LYS A 185 10.46 -0.75 -26.94
C LYS A 185 11.88 -0.20 -27.00
N LEU A 186 12.46 0.08 -25.84
CA LEU A 186 13.77 0.71 -25.71
C LEU A 186 14.81 -0.36 -25.38
N LYS A 187 15.97 -0.33 -26.04
CA LYS A 187 17.07 -1.24 -25.74
C LYS A 187 17.95 -0.62 -24.65
N SER A 188 18.25 -1.38 -23.61
CA SER A 188 19.25 -1.00 -22.61
C SER A 188 20.62 -1.56 -23.01
N SER A 189 21.65 -0.72 -22.93
CA SER A 189 23.06 -1.10 -23.05
C SER A 189 23.72 -1.13 -21.67
N PHE A 190 24.85 -1.83 -21.54
CA PHE A 190 25.65 -1.79 -20.32
C PHE A 190 26.30 -0.41 -20.12
N THR A 191 26.51 -0.05 -18.86
CA THR A 191 27.24 1.17 -18.51
C THR A 191 28.74 0.99 -18.75
N GLY A 192 29.45 2.10 -18.93
CA GLY A 192 30.89 2.10 -19.18
C GLY A 192 31.25 1.85 -20.65
N THR A 193 32.55 1.88 -20.93
CA THR A 193 33.11 1.50 -22.23
C THR A 193 34.22 0.48 -21.98
N ALA A 194 34.63 -0.26 -23.00
CA ALA A 194 35.69 -1.27 -22.85
C ALA A 194 37.06 -0.73 -22.36
N LYS A 195 37.21 0.59 -22.20
CA LYS A 195 38.44 1.26 -21.76
C LYS A 195 38.39 1.83 -20.34
N ASN A 196 37.29 1.61 -19.60
CA ASN A 196 37.12 2.05 -18.21
C ASN A 196 36.95 0.84 -17.29
#